data_AF-A0A2Z6LR13-F1
#
_entry.id   AF-A0A2Z6LR13-F1
#
_cell.length_a   1.000
_cell.length_b   1.000
_cell.length_c   1.000
_cell.angle_alpha   90.00
_cell.angle_beta   90.00
_cell.angle_gamma   90.00
#
_symmetry.space_group_name_H-M   'P 1'
#
loop_
_entity.id
_entity.type
_entity.pdbx_description
1 polymer ?
#
loop_
_entity_poly.entity_id
_entity_poly.type
_entity_poly.pdbx_seq_one_letter_code
_entity_poly.pdbx_strand_id
1 'polypeptide(L)'
;MQKPNKDEVKSQMNILSVPPLSLGERFEDAYEVILILDDREQFATQGSRSRKIIENIRSHFKIQIEVRRLPVGDGIWIARHKTLGSEYVLDFIVERKKIDDLRSSIRDNRYKDQKLRLVRCGLRKLIYLVEGDPNSSEAAESIKTACFTTEILEGFDVQRTSGLGDTLRKYGHLTQAIYQYYKSEFFEDNNKCSAICPPYDEFVRRCQDLEKMTVSDVFAIQLMQVPQVTEEIAMAVLDLYPTLLSLARAYSLLDGDSCAQEQMLQRQSNNAINAAASRNIFQLVWGS
;
A
#
# COMPACT_ATOMS: atom_id res chain seq x y z
N MET A 1 25.77 -13.91 -21.61
CA MET A 1 24.47 -13.56 -20.99
C MET A 1 24.34 -12.04 -21.02
N GLN A 2 23.54 -11.51 -21.95
CA GLN A 2 23.27 -10.06 -22.04
C GLN A 2 22.46 -9.64 -20.81
N LYS A 3 22.93 -8.62 -20.10
CA LYS A 3 22.15 -7.97 -19.04
C LYS A 3 20.90 -7.36 -19.67
N PRO A 4 19.70 -7.53 -19.07
CA PRO A 4 18.48 -6.94 -19.64
C PRO A 4 18.63 -5.42 -19.68
N ASN A 5 18.15 -4.83 -20.78
CA ASN A 5 18.26 -3.41 -21.03
C ASN A 5 17.41 -2.64 -19.99
N LYS A 6 17.98 -1.63 -19.30
CA LYS A 6 17.28 -0.89 -18.23
C LYS A 6 15.99 -0.22 -18.74
N ASP A 7 15.91 0.06 -20.04
CA ASP A 7 14.73 0.65 -20.69
C ASP A 7 13.62 -0.38 -20.97
N GLU A 8 13.95 -1.67 -21.13
CA GLU A 8 12.95 -2.75 -21.22
C GLU A 8 12.32 -3.05 -19.85
N VAL A 9 13.10 -2.96 -18.78
CA VAL A 9 12.59 -3.15 -17.41
C VAL A 9 11.69 -1.97 -16.98
N LYS A 10 12.05 -0.73 -17.35
CA LYS A 10 11.19 0.45 -17.12
C LYS A 10 9.90 0.45 -17.93
N SER A 11 9.91 -0.09 -19.15
CA SER A 11 8.71 -0.16 -19.99
C SER A 11 7.72 -1.25 -19.57
N GLN A 12 8.19 -2.33 -18.93
CA GLN A 12 7.31 -3.33 -18.30
C GLN A 12 6.59 -2.81 -17.05
N MET A 13 7.18 -1.87 -16.30
CA MET A 13 6.58 -1.29 -15.08
C MET A 13 5.40 -0.32 -15.34
N ASN A 14 5.14 0.04 -16.60
CA ASN A 14 4.08 0.99 -16.97
C ASN A 14 2.86 0.34 -17.62
N ILE A 15 2.85 -0.99 -17.75
CA ILE A 15 1.71 -1.71 -18.32
C ILE A 15 0.66 -1.86 -17.21
N LEU A 16 -0.53 -1.30 -17.42
CA LEU A 16 -1.64 -1.38 -16.47
C LEU A 16 -2.46 -2.65 -16.69
N SER A 17 -2.95 -3.21 -15.60
CA SER A 17 -3.76 -4.42 -15.61
C SER A 17 -5.06 -4.14 -16.34
N VAL A 18 -5.59 -5.15 -17.02
CA VAL A 18 -6.77 -5.00 -17.87
C VAL A 18 -7.87 -5.91 -17.33
N PRO A 19 -9.12 -5.43 -17.19
CA PRO A 19 -10.24 -6.32 -16.88
C PRO A 19 -10.48 -7.30 -18.04
N PRO A 20 -10.97 -8.51 -17.75
CA PRO A 20 -11.13 -9.54 -18.77
C PRO A 20 -12.12 -9.10 -19.85
N LEU A 21 -11.72 -9.19 -21.11
CA LEU A 21 -12.55 -8.88 -22.28
C LEU A 21 -12.71 -10.11 -23.15
N SER A 22 -13.89 -10.29 -23.74
CA SER A 22 -14.10 -11.33 -24.75
C SER A 22 -13.38 -10.98 -26.05
N LEU A 23 -13.09 -11.96 -26.89
CA LEU A 23 -12.40 -11.72 -28.17
C LEU A 23 -13.21 -10.73 -29.04
N GLY A 24 -12.58 -9.61 -29.42
CA GLY A 24 -13.20 -8.56 -30.23
C GLY A 24 -14.15 -7.62 -29.47
N GLU A 25 -14.31 -7.81 -28.16
CA GLU A 25 -15.12 -6.94 -27.31
C GLU A 25 -14.33 -5.68 -26.93
N ARG A 26 -14.96 -4.51 -27.07
CA ARG A 26 -14.33 -3.23 -26.71
C ARG A 26 -14.63 -2.89 -25.26
N PHE A 27 -13.65 -2.31 -24.56
CA PHE A 27 -13.81 -1.88 -23.18
C PHE A 27 -15.02 -0.97 -22.97
N GLU A 28 -15.22 0.00 -23.87
CA GLU A 28 -16.33 0.96 -23.75
C GLU A 28 -17.72 0.32 -23.90
N ASP A 29 -17.81 -0.85 -24.54
CA ASP A 29 -19.06 -1.59 -24.70
C ASP A 29 -19.32 -2.45 -23.47
N ALA A 30 -18.29 -3.16 -22.99
CA ALA A 30 -18.39 -4.12 -21.89
C ALA A 30 -18.44 -3.50 -20.49
N TYR A 31 -17.67 -2.43 -20.25
CA TYR A 31 -17.40 -1.92 -18.92
C TYR A 31 -17.79 -0.46 -18.74
N GLU A 32 -18.16 -0.13 -17.50
CA GLU A 32 -18.20 1.25 -17.00
C GLU A 32 -17.11 1.45 -15.95
N VAL A 33 -16.54 2.67 -15.91
CA VAL A 33 -15.54 3.04 -14.89
C VAL A 33 -16.22 3.80 -13.76
N ILE A 34 -16.01 3.32 -12.54
CA ILE A 34 -16.65 3.86 -11.34
C ILE A 34 -15.55 4.22 -10.33
N LEU A 35 -15.61 5.45 -9.84
CA LEU A 35 -14.78 5.88 -8.71
C LEU A 35 -15.44 5.43 -7.40
N ILE A 36 -14.73 4.62 -6.62
CA ILE A 36 -15.15 4.26 -5.26
C ILE A 36 -14.40 5.15 -4.29
N LEU A 37 -15.12 5.85 -3.43
CA LEU A 37 -14.57 6.64 -2.32
C LEU A 37 -14.80 5.92 -1.00
N ASP A 38 -13.82 5.99 -0.10
CA ASP A 38 -13.94 5.41 1.23
C ASP A 38 -15.01 6.12 2.07
N ASP A 39 -15.76 5.37 2.87
CA ASP A 39 -16.84 5.91 3.71
C ASP A 39 -16.35 6.75 4.90
N ARG A 40 -15.07 6.60 5.29
CA ARG A 40 -14.44 7.43 6.34
C ARG A 40 -14.17 8.84 5.85
N GLU A 41 -14.13 9.05 4.53
CA GLU A 41 -14.01 10.39 3.97
C GLU A 41 -15.28 11.18 4.29
N GLN A 42 -15.19 12.01 5.32
CA GLN A 42 -16.33 12.73 5.90
C GLN A 42 -17.08 13.57 4.86
N PHE A 43 -16.41 14.04 3.80
CA PHE A 43 -17.11 14.78 2.75
C PHE A 43 -17.97 13.88 1.85
N ALA A 44 -17.66 12.59 1.74
CA ALA A 44 -18.44 11.64 0.95
C ALA A 44 -19.75 11.26 1.66
N THR A 45 -19.77 11.30 2.99
CA THR A 45 -20.90 10.83 3.81
C THR A 45 -21.64 11.95 4.58
N GLN A 46 -20.96 13.02 5.00
CA GLN A 46 -21.50 14.05 5.89
C GLN A 46 -21.57 15.43 5.22
N GLY A 47 -22.73 16.08 5.36
CA GLY A 47 -22.98 17.46 4.91
C GLY A 47 -23.80 17.57 3.62
N SER A 48 -24.81 18.44 3.63
CA SER A 48 -25.65 18.73 2.45
C SER A 48 -24.87 19.45 1.34
N ARG A 49 -23.81 20.20 1.69
CA ARG A 49 -22.99 20.95 0.74
C ARG A 49 -22.04 20.05 -0.04
N SER A 50 -21.38 19.11 0.61
CA SER A 50 -20.44 18.18 -0.02
C SER A 50 -21.15 17.22 -0.99
N ARG A 51 -22.30 16.66 -0.60
CA ARG A 51 -23.15 15.85 -1.49
C ARG A 51 -23.55 16.59 -2.77
N LYS A 52 -23.96 17.85 -2.65
CA LYS A 52 -24.26 18.70 -3.83
C LYS A 52 -23.05 18.89 -4.74
N ILE A 53 -21.84 19.05 -4.18
CA ILE A 53 -20.63 19.18 -4.99
C ILE A 53 -20.31 17.87 -5.72
N ILE A 54 -20.47 16.73 -5.04
CA ILE A 54 -20.30 15.40 -5.66
C ILE A 54 -21.31 15.20 -6.79
N GLU A 55 -22.59 15.53 -6.57
CA GLU A 55 -23.65 15.46 -7.59
C GLU A 55 -23.36 16.37 -8.78
N ASN A 56 -22.89 17.59 -8.52
CA ASN A 56 -22.48 18.53 -9.57
C ASN A 56 -21.32 17.96 -10.40
N ILE A 57 -20.36 17.30 -9.76
CA ILE A 57 -19.19 16.72 -10.42
C ILE A 57 -19.55 15.47 -11.21
N ARG A 58 -20.40 14.60 -10.65
CA ARG A 58 -21.00 13.48 -11.39
C ARG A 58 -21.67 13.98 -12.67
N SER A 59 -22.46 15.04 -12.56
CA SER A 59 -23.19 15.62 -13.70
C SER A 59 -22.25 16.30 -14.72
N HIS A 60 -21.27 17.07 -14.24
CA HIS A 60 -20.36 17.83 -15.08
C HIS A 60 -19.38 16.94 -15.85
N PHE A 61 -18.77 15.98 -15.16
CA PHE A 61 -17.78 15.07 -15.74
C PHE A 61 -18.41 13.82 -16.36
N LYS A 62 -19.71 13.59 -16.10
CA LYS A 62 -20.45 12.38 -16.52
C LYS A 62 -19.79 11.10 -16.00
N ILE A 63 -19.41 11.09 -14.73
CA ILE A 63 -18.75 9.97 -14.07
C ILE A 63 -19.64 9.35 -13.01
N GLN A 64 -19.47 8.04 -12.79
CA GLN A 64 -20.09 7.33 -11.69
C GLN A 64 -19.16 7.38 -10.47
N ILE A 65 -19.74 7.68 -9.31
CA ILE A 65 -19.03 7.68 -8.03
C ILE A 65 -19.87 6.86 -7.06
N GLU A 66 -19.27 5.96 -6.31
CA GLU A 66 -19.92 5.24 -5.22
C GLU A 66 -19.13 5.40 -3.92
N VAL A 67 -19.81 5.30 -2.79
CA VAL A 67 -19.18 5.38 -1.47
C VAL A 67 -19.30 4.01 -0.82
N ARG A 68 -18.16 3.42 -0.47
CA ARG A 68 -18.06 2.08 0.12
C ARG A 68 -16.92 2.07 1.12
N ARG A 69 -16.90 1.08 2.02
CA ARG A 69 -15.73 0.85 2.86
C ARG A 69 -14.61 0.22 2.05
N LEU A 70 -13.48 0.92 1.95
CA LEU A 70 -12.25 0.41 1.35
C LEU A 70 -11.35 -0.21 2.42
N PRO A 71 -10.61 -1.28 2.09
CA PRO A 71 -9.62 -1.84 3.01
C PRO A 71 -8.39 -0.93 3.12
N VAL A 72 -8.02 -0.23 2.05
CA VAL A 72 -6.84 0.65 1.96
C VAL A 72 -7.10 1.77 0.96
N GLY A 73 -6.50 2.95 1.20
CA GLY A 73 -6.70 4.16 0.41
C GLY A 73 -8.02 4.85 0.70
N ASP A 74 -8.14 6.08 0.17
CA ASP A 74 -9.33 6.92 0.28
C ASP A 74 -10.18 6.90 -1.00
N GLY A 75 -9.61 6.41 -2.11
CA GLY A 75 -10.36 6.15 -3.32
C GLY A 75 -9.65 5.19 -4.28
N ILE A 76 -10.44 4.43 -5.04
CA ILE A 76 -9.97 3.52 -6.09
C ILE A 76 -10.92 3.59 -7.30
N TRP A 77 -10.47 3.08 -8.45
CA TRP A 77 -11.34 2.92 -9.61
C TRP A 77 -11.59 1.45 -9.88
N ILE A 78 -12.83 1.14 -10.22
CA ILE A 78 -13.24 -0.19 -10.66
C ILE A 78 -13.79 -0.13 -12.08
N ALA A 79 -13.61 -1.22 -12.82
CA ALA A 79 -14.36 -1.52 -14.03
C ALA A 79 -15.50 -2.47 -13.66
N ARG A 80 -16.74 -2.04 -13.85
CA ARG A 80 -17.93 -2.88 -13.66
C ARG A 80 -18.44 -3.35 -15.02
N HIS A 81 -18.60 -4.66 -15.17
CA HIS A 81 -19.15 -5.26 -16.38
C HIS A 81 -20.65 -4.94 -16.47
N LYS A 82 -21.10 -4.35 -17.58
CA LYS A 82 -22.48 -3.83 -17.71
C LYS A 82 -23.56 -4.92 -17.69
N THR A 83 -23.28 -6.09 -18.25
CA THR A 83 -24.21 -7.23 -18.28
C THR A 83 -24.06 -8.17 -17.10
N LEU A 84 -22.83 -8.55 -16.74
CA LEU A 84 -22.55 -9.53 -15.68
C LEU A 84 -22.55 -8.91 -14.27
N GLY A 85 -22.34 -7.60 -14.16
CA GLY A 85 -22.21 -6.90 -12.88
C GLY A 85 -20.87 -7.15 -12.16
N SER A 86 -20.00 -8.01 -12.70
CA SER A 86 -18.68 -8.31 -12.13
C SER A 86 -17.81 -7.05 -12.03
N GLU A 87 -17.12 -6.89 -10.90
CA GLU A 87 -16.31 -5.71 -10.59
C GLU A 87 -14.82 -6.07 -10.50
N TYR A 88 -14.00 -5.34 -11.24
CA TYR A 88 -12.55 -5.52 -11.28
C TYR A 88 -11.83 -4.23 -10.85
N VAL A 89 -10.84 -4.35 -9.99
CA VAL A 89 -10.09 -3.19 -9.48
C VAL A 89 -9.04 -2.78 -10.51
N LEU A 90 -9.10 -1.51 -10.92
CA LEU A 90 -8.10 -0.93 -11.79
C LEU A 90 -6.84 -0.59 -10.98
N ASP A 91 -5.70 -0.48 -11.65
CA ASP A 91 -4.39 -0.28 -11.03
C ASP A 91 -4.18 1.08 -10.33
N PHE A 92 -5.24 1.86 -10.10
CA PHE A 92 -5.17 3.22 -9.55
C PHE A 92 -5.78 3.29 -8.16
N ILE A 93 -5.04 3.88 -7.23
CA ILE A 93 -5.47 4.16 -5.86
C ILE A 93 -5.05 5.56 -5.46
N VAL A 94 -5.89 6.25 -4.70
CA VAL A 94 -5.60 7.56 -4.11
C VAL A 94 -5.59 7.43 -2.59
N GLU A 95 -4.56 7.99 -1.98
CA GLU A 95 -4.57 8.42 -0.57
C GLU A 95 -4.66 9.94 -0.56
N ARG A 96 -5.69 10.49 0.08
CA ARG A 96 -5.91 11.91 0.22
C ARG A 96 -5.43 12.38 1.59
N LYS A 97 -4.58 13.40 1.61
CA LYS A 97 -4.04 13.97 2.84
C LYS A 97 -4.23 15.47 2.87
N LYS A 98 -5.02 15.96 3.83
CA LYS A 98 -5.03 17.40 4.13
C LYS A 98 -3.69 17.81 4.72
N ILE A 99 -3.26 19.06 4.48
CA ILE A 99 -2.01 19.61 5.04
C ILE A 99 -1.92 19.43 6.56
N ASP A 100 -3.01 19.68 7.29
CA ASP A 100 -3.02 19.51 8.76
C ASP A 100 -2.88 18.05 9.19
N ASP A 101 -3.54 17.13 8.48
CA ASP A 101 -3.45 15.69 8.74
C ASP A 101 -2.09 15.11 8.31
N LEU A 102 -1.46 15.69 7.29
CA LEU A 102 -0.11 15.34 6.87
C LEU A 102 0.88 15.76 7.94
N ARG A 103 0.76 16.99 8.45
CA ARG A 103 1.59 17.51 9.54
C ARG A 103 1.52 16.64 10.79
N SER A 104 0.31 16.24 11.20
CA SER A 104 0.16 15.32 12.33
C SER A 104 0.81 13.98 11.99
N SER A 105 0.47 13.40 10.83
CA SER A 105 0.96 12.08 10.40
C SER A 105 2.48 11.95 10.33
N ILE A 106 3.20 13.04 10.02
CA ILE A 106 4.67 13.03 9.96
C ILE A 106 5.29 12.93 11.36
N ARG A 107 4.59 13.43 12.39
CA ARG A 107 5.08 13.42 13.78
C ARG A 107 4.84 12.09 14.48
N ASP A 108 3.87 11.31 14.04
CA ASP A 108 3.55 9.97 14.54
C ASP A 108 3.92 8.88 13.51
N ASN A 109 4.07 7.62 13.94
CA ASN A 109 4.51 6.53 13.03
C ASN A 109 3.51 6.20 11.91
N ARG A 110 2.31 6.81 11.95
CA ARG A 110 1.20 6.55 11.03
C ARG A 110 1.55 6.84 9.57
N TYR A 111 2.37 7.84 9.30
CA TYR A 111 2.75 8.20 7.92
C TYR A 111 3.50 7.06 7.20
N LYS A 112 4.36 6.32 7.90
CA LYS A 112 5.08 5.19 7.31
C LYS A 112 4.16 3.99 7.09
N ASP A 113 3.35 3.66 8.10
CA ASP A 113 2.46 2.50 8.06
C ASP A 113 1.38 2.63 6.97
N GLN A 114 0.81 3.82 6.79
CA GLN A 114 -0.18 4.08 5.74
C GLN A 114 0.40 3.85 4.35
N LYS A 115 1.61 4.39 4.09
CA LYS A 115 2.26 4.23 2.78
C LYS A 115 2.72 2.79 2.54
N LEU A 116 3.19 2.10 3.58
CA LEU A 116 3.53 0.69 3.48
C LEU A 116 2.31 -0.15 3.06
N ARG A 117 1.13 0.13 3.62
CA ARG A 117 -0.12 -0.54 3.22
C ARG A 117 -0.49 -0.26 1.77
N LEU A 118 -0.32 0.97 1.30
CA LEU A 118 -0.54 1.35 -0.11
C LEU A 118 0.42 0.61 -1.04
N VAL A 119 1.71 0.54 -0.72
CA VAL A 119 2.69 -0.19 -1.53
C VAL A 119 2.38 -1.70 -1.57
N ARG A 120 2.00 -2.27 -0.42
CA ARG A 120 1.67 -3.70 -0.31
C ARG A 120 0.32 -4.06 -0.91
N CYS A 121 -0.58 -3.09 -1.13
CA CYS A 121 -1.91 -3.38 -1.64
C CYS A 121 -1.92 -3.96 -3.05
N GLY A 122 -0.79 -3.88 -3.79
CA GLY A 122 -0.58 -4.53 -5.07
C GLY A 122 -1.17 -3.80 -6.28
N LEU A 123 -1.55 -2.53 -6.13
CA LEU A 123 -1.92 -1.64 -7.23
C LEU A 123 -0.70 -0.85 -7.70
N ARG A 124 -0.62 -0.56 -9.01
CA ARG A 124 0.61 0.00 -9.63
C ARG A 124 0.71 1.51 -9.56
N LYS A 125 -0.41 2.22 -9.67
CA LYS A 125 -0.48 3.69 -9.73
C LYS A 125 -0.99 4.23 -8.40
N LEU A 126 -0.04 4.48 -7.49
CA LEU A 126 -0.28 5.05 -6.18
C LEU A 126 -0.30 6.58 -6.30
N ILE A 127 -1.45 7.20 -6.12
CA ILE A 127 -1.63 8.65 -6.18
C ILE A 127 -1.71 9.18 -4.75
N TYR A 128 -0.86 10.16 -4.42
CA TYR A 128 -0.87 10.82 -3.11
C TYR A 128 -1.41 12.24 -3.30
N LEU A 129 -2.68 12.45 -2.95
CA LEU A 129 -3.36 13.72 -3.18
C LEU A 129 -3.27 14.61 -1.94
N VAL A 130 -2.46 15.67 -2.03
CA VAL A 130 -2.24 16.64 -0.95
C VAL A 130 -3.22 17.81 -1.11
N GLU A 131 -4.11 17.99 -0.15
CA GLU A 131 -5.14 19.03 -0.16
C GLU A 131 -4.82 20.18 0.81
N GLY A 132 -4.77 21.40 0.28
CA GLY A 132 -4.49 22.65 1.01
C GLY A 132 -3.17 23.29 0.59
N ASP A 133 -2.88 24.47 1.15
CA ASP A 133 -1.62 25.18 0.91
C ASP A 133 -0.57 24.82 1.97
N PRO A 134 0.55 24.16 1.59
CA PRO A 134 1.64 23.86 2.51
C PRO A 134 2.23 25.12 3.18
N ASN A 135 2.23 26.26 2.50
CA ASN A 135 2.83 27.50 3.00
C ASN A 135 2.00 28.15 4.12
N SER A 136 0.73 27.75 4.27
CA SER A 136 -0.12 28.20 5.37
C SER A 136 0.24 27.53 6.71
N SER A 137 1.11 26.50 6.69
CA SER A 137 1.54 25.76 7.87
C SER A 137 2.94 26.15 8.31
N GLU A 138 3.18 26.26 9.61
CA GLU A 138 4.53 26.43 10.18
C GLU A 138 5.47 25.26 9.85
N ALA A 139 4.91 24.09 9.49
CA ALA A 139 5.65 22.90 9.10
C ALA A 139 5.86 22.77 7.57
N ALA A 140 5.78 23.88 6.83
CA ALA A 140 5.84 23.89 5.37
C ALA A 140 7.04 23.12 4.80
N GLU A 141 8.23 23.29 5.38
CA GLU A 141 9.45 22.60 4.94
C GLU A 141 9.34 21.09 5.09
N SER A 142 8.94 20.60 6.27
CA SER A 142 8.75 19.17 6.53
C SER A 142 7.71 18.55 5.61
N ILE A 143 6.62 19.28 5.33
CA ILE A 143 5.57 18.83 4.41
C ILE A 143 6.09 18.75 2.98
N LYS A 144 6.82 19.76 2.50
CA LYS A 144 7.43 19.75 1.16
C LYS A 144 8.41 18.59 1.03
N THR A 145 9.28 18.39 2.02
CA THR A 145 10.22 17.27 2.06
C THR A 145 9.47 15.93 2.02
N ALA A 146 8.43 15.76 2.84
CA ALA A 146 7.61 14.54 2.84
C ALA A 146 6.96 14.27 1.47
N CYS A 147 6.44 15.30 0.80
CA CYS A 147 5.93 15.19 -0.57
C CYS A 147 7.02 14.72 -1.54
N PHE A 148 8.19 15.37 -1.53
CA PHE A 148 9.30 15.02 -2.41
C PHE A 148 9.82 13.61 -2.16
N THR A 149 9.93 13.19 -0.89
CA THR A 149 10.30 11.82 -0.52
C THR A 149 9.30 10.81 -1.09
N THR A 150 8.00 11.09 -0.95
CA THR A 150 6.92 10.22 -1.44
C THR A 150 6.92 10.11 -2.96
N GLU A 151 7.20 11.21 -3.65
CA GLU A 151 7.28 11.24 -5.13
C GLU A 151 8.54 10.53 -5.66
N ILE A 152 9.71 10.95 -5.17
CA ILE A 152 11.00 10.57 -5.78
C ILE A 152 11.53 9.25 -5.25
N LEU A 153 11.46 9.02 -3.94
CA LEU A 153 12.02 7.80 -3.34
C LEU A 153 11.03 6.64 -3.38
N GLU A 154 9.75 6.93 -3.19
CA GLU A 154 8.73 5.89 -3.05
C GLU A 154 7.89 5.68 -4.32
N GLY A 155 8.02 6.58 -5.31
CA GLY A 155 7.43 6.41 -6.65
C GLY A 155 5.93 6.69 -6.73
N PHE A 156 5.35 7.39 -5.76
CA PHE A 156 3.95 7.83 -5.80
C PHE A 156 3.78 9.02 -6.75
N ASP A 157 2.62 9.13 -7.38
CA ASP A 157 2.20 10.34 -8.09
C ASP A 157 1.62 11.35 -7.10
N VAL A 158 2.42 12.35 -6.71
CA VAL A 158 2.01 13.36 -5.74
C VAL A 158 1.26 14.50 -6.44
N GLN A 159 -0.05 14.59 -6.20
CA GLN A 159 -0.91 15.62 -6.78
C GLN A 159 -1.34 16.63 -5.73
N ARG A 160 -1.17 17.92 -6.00
CA ARG A 160 -1.56 19.00 -5.08
C ARG A 160 -2.89 19.62 -5.50
N THR A 161 -3.74 19.92 -4.53
CA THR A 161 -5.04 20.56 -4.74
C THR A 161 -5.25 21.63 -3.67
N SER A 162 -5.94 22.71 -4.04
CA SER A 162 -6.13 23.87 -3.15
C SER A 162 -7.17 23.64 -2.06
N GLY A 163 -8.08 22.69 -2.26
CA GLY A 163 -9.18 22.37 -1.35
C GLY A 163 -10.17 21.40 -1.98
N LEU A 164 -11.20 21.00 -1.22
CA LEU A 164 -12.13 19.94 -1.61
C LEU A 164 -12.75 20.10 -3.02
N GLY A 165 -13.15 21.31 -3.41
CA GLY A 165 -13.74 21.53 -4.73
C GLY A 165 -12.77 21.22 -5.88
N ASP A 166 -11.49 21.54 -5.68
CA ASP A 166 -10.41 21.27 -6.62
C ASP A 166 -10.03 19.78 -6.61
N THR A 167 -9.99 19.16 -5.43
CA THR A 167 -9.83 17.71 -5.25
C THR A 167 -10.86 16.90 -6.01
N LEU A 168 -12.14 17.23 -5.85
CA LEU A 168 -13.20 16.51 -6.53
C LEU A 168 -13.16 16.75 -8.05
N ARG A 169 -12.76 17.95 -8.49
CA ARG A 169 -12.50 18.22 -9.92
C ARG A 169 -11.35 17.35 -10.45
N LYS A 170 -10.30 17.17 -9.65
CA LYS A 170 -9.18 16.29 -9.99
C LYS A 170 -9.64 14.84 -10.14
N TYR A 171 -10.50 14.35 -9.25
CA TYR A 171 -11.14 13.03 -9.41
C TYR A 171 -11.95 12.92 -10.70
N GLY A 172 -12.69 13.97 -11.07
CA GLY A 172 -13.37 14.07 -12.37
C GLY A 172 -12.42 13.84 -13.55
N HIS A 173 -11.34 14.63 -13.62
CA HIS A 173 -10.33 14.51 -14.67
C HIS A 173 -9.60 13.16 -14.67
N LEU A 174 -9.24 12.63 -13.49
CA LEU A 174 -8.58 11.33 -13.37
C LEU A 174 -9.47 10.21 -13.89
N THR A 175 -10.75 10.22 -13.50
CA THR A 175 -11.71 9.21 -13.95
C THR A 175 -11.87 9.24 -15.47
N GLN A 176 -11.96 10.43 -16.07
CA GLN A 176 -12.00 10.58 -17.52
C GLN A 176 -10.72 10.10 -18.19
N ALA A 177 -9.54 10.47 -17.67
CA ALA A 177 -8.26 10.03 -18.22
C ALA A 177 -8.11 8.50 -18.16
N ILE A 178 -8.50 7.88 -17.04
CA ILE A 178 -8.51 6.43 -16.86
C ILE A 178 -9.46 5.78 -17.87
N TYR A 179 -10.68 6.30 -18.02
CA TYR A 179 -11.63 5.79 -19.01
C TYR A 179 -11.09 5.88 -20.44
N GLN A 180 -10.50 7.02 -20.82
CA GLN A 180 -9.92 7.21 -22.15
C GLN A 180 -8.72 6.29 -22.39
N TYR A 181 -7.91 6.02 -21.37
CA TYR A 181 -6.80 5.08 -21.45
C TYR A 181 -7.30 3.67 -21.81
N TYR A 182 -8.23 3.11 -21.03
CA TYR A 182 -8.78 1.77 -21.30
C TYR A 182 -9.64 1.70 -22.56
N LYS A 183 -10.25 2.82 -22.98
CA LYS A 183 -10.95 2.91 -24.26
C LYS A 183 -10.00 2.88 -25.47
N SER A 184 -8.83 3.50 -25.35
CA SER A 184 -7.91 3.71 -26.49
C SER A 184 -6.93 2.56 -26.69
N GLU A 185 -6.68 1.75 -25.66
CA GLU A 185 -5.90 0.52 -25.78
C GLU A 185 -6.68 -0.49 -26.65
N PHE A 186 -6.35 -0.54 -27.94
CA PHE A 186 -6.72 -1.67 -28.79
C PHE A 186 -5.93 -2.88 -28.32
N PHE A 187 -6.58 -3.80 -27.60
CA PHE A 187 -6.04 -5.12 -27.26
C PHE A 187 -6.00 -6.03 -28.51
N GLU A 188 -5.37 -5.57 -29.59
CA GLU A 188 -5.06 -6.43 -30.73
C GLU A 188 -3.76 -7.18 -30.46
N ASP A 189 -3.90 -8.48 -30.18
CA ASP A 189 -3.02 -9.60 -30.55
C ASP A 189 -1.48 -9.46 -30.38
N ASN A 190 -1.02 -8.56 -29.52
CA ASN A 190 0.41 -8.40 -29.23
C ASN A 190 0.70 -8.77 -27.79
N ASN A 191 0.93 -10.07 -27.56
CA ASN A 191 2.01 -10.72 -26.79
C ASN A 191 2.80 -9.93 -25.71
N LYS A 192 2.17 -8.97 -25.03
CA LYS A 192 2.65 -8.33 -23.81
C LYS A 192 1.72 -8.78 -22.71
N CYS A 193 2.27 -9.57 -21.78
CA CYS A 193 1.60 -10.03 -20.55
C CYS A 193 1.11 -8.83 -19.71
N SER A 194 0.00 -8.21 -20.10
CA SER A 194 -0.70 -7.34 -19.17
C SER A 194 -1.41 -8.22 -18.16
N ALA A 195 -1.20 -7.93 -16.88
CA ALA A 195 -1.86 -8.70 -15.82
C ALA A 195 -3.36 -8.47 -15.87
N ILE A 196 -4.14 -9.47 -15.45
CA ILE A 196 -5.59 -9.33 -15.35
C ILE A 196 -5.90 -8.53 -14.08
N CYS A 197 -6.83 -7.56 -14.17
CA CYS A 197 -7.31 -6.86 -13.00
C CYS A 197 -7.92 -7.83 -11.99
N PRO A 198 -7.58 -7.74 -10.69
CA PRO A 198 -8.17 -8.61 -9.69
C PRO A 198 -9.66 -8.26 -9.50
N PRO A 199 -10.54 -9.25 -9.28
CA PRO A 199 -11.89 -9.01 -8.79
C PRO A 199 -11.89 -8.21 -7.50
N TYR A 200 -12.90 -7.37 -7.29
CA TYR A 200 -13.00 -6.51 -6.10
C TYR A 200 -12.89 -7.31 -4.79
N ASP A 201 -13.60 -8.42 -4.67
CA ASP A 201 -13.57 -9.25 -3.46
C ASP A 201 -12.20 -9.88 -3.20
N GLU A 202 -11.45 -10.20 -4.26
CA GLU A 202 -10.09 -10.72 -4.12
C GLU A 202 -9.13 -9.63 -3.64
N PHE A 203 -9.24 -8.42 -4.18
CA PHE A 203 -8.50 -7.26 -3.69
C PHE A 203 -8.77 -7.01 -2.21
N VAL A 204 -10.04 -7.03 -1.78
CA VAL A 204 -10.42 -6.84 -0.38
C VAL A 204 -9.81 -7.92 0.51
N ARG A 205 -9.94 -9.21 0.13
CA ARG A 205 -9.33 -10.32 0.89
C ARG A 205 -7.81 -10.16 1.00
N ARG A 206 -7.13 -9.83 -0.11
CA ARG A 206 -5.68 -9.60 -0.12
C ARG A 206 -5.28 -8.50 0.86
N CYS A 207 -5.98 -7.38 0.87
CA CYS A 207 -5.69 -6.28 1.79
C CYS A 207 -5.94 -6.65 3.26
N GLN A 208 -7.01 -7.42 3.54
CA GLN A 208 -7.28 -7.91 4.89
C GLN A 208 -6.21 -8.91 5.36
N ASP A 209 -5.72 -9.77 4.47
CA ASP A 209 -4.64 -10.71 4.79
C ASP A 209 -3.33 -9.98 5.11
N LEU A 210 -3.05 -8.85 4.45
CA LEU A 210 -1.91 -7.98 4.75
C LEU A 210 -2.01 -7.27 6.12
N GLU A 211 -3.22 -7.13 6.66
CA GLU A 211 -3.46 -6.56 7.99
C GLU A 211 -3.39 -7.61 9.11
N LYS A 212 -3.39 -8.91 8.76
CA LYS A 212 -3.27 -9.98 9.74
C LYS A 212 -1.83 -10.03 10.23
N MET A 213 -1.63 -9.56 11.46
CA MET A 213 -0.37 -9.73 12.15
C MET A 213 -0.13 -11.22 12.43
N THR A 214 0.98 -11.76 11.94
CA THR A 214 1.36 -13.15 12.20
C THR A 214 2.05 -13.29 13.56
N VAL A 215 2.12 -14.51 14.08
CA VAL A 215 2.89 -14.80 15.31
C VAL A 215 4.36 -14.41 15.12
N SER A 216 4.91 -14.58 13.92
CA SER A 216 6.27 -14.17 13.58
C SER A 216 6.42 -12.65 13.61
N ASP A 217 5.46 -11.89 13.09
CA ASP A 217 5.50 -10.41 13.15
C ASP A 217 5.48 -9.93 14.61
N VAL A 218 4.62 -10.51 15.44
CA VAL A 218 4.58 -10.20 16.89
C VAL A 218 5.92 -10.53 17.53
N PHE A 219 6.49 -11.69 17.19
CA PHE A 219 7.76 -12.11 17.75
C PHE A 219 8.93 -11.22 17.31
N ALA A 220 8.97 -10.78 16.06
CA ALA A 220 9.96 -9.82 15.58
C ALA A 220 9.88 -8.50 16.37
N ILE A 221 8.67 -7.97 16.60
CA ILE A 221 8.46 -6.76 17.40
C ILE A 221 8.93 -6.97 18.85
N GLN A 222 8.63 -8.12 19.45
CA GLN A 222 9.09 -8.48 20.80
C GLN A 222 10.62 -8.53 20.87
N LEU A 223 11.29 -9.14 19.88
CA LEU A 223 12.74 -9.20 19.80
C LEU A 223 13.36 -7.80 19.69
N MET A 224 12.77 -6.91 18.89
CA MET A 224 13.25 -5.53 18.77
C MET A 224 13.07 -4.69 20.06
N GLN A 225 12.34 -5.16 21.07
CA GLN A 225 12.32 -4.54 22.39
C GLN A 225 13.55 -4.91 23.24
N VAL A 226 14.34 -5.90 22.81
CA VAL A 226 15.56 -6.32 23.51
C VAL A 226 16.69 -5.34 23.19
N PRO A 227 17.44 -4.85 24.19
CA PRO A 227 18.60 -3.99 23.95
C PRO A 227 19.59 -4.63 22.97
N GLN A 228 20.02 -3.84 21.99
CA GLN A 228 20.97 -4.24 20.94
C GLN A 228 20.43 -5.23 19.89
N VAL A 229 19.12 -5.42 19.83
CA VAL A 229 18.47 -6.18 18.74
C VAL A 229 17.87 -5.20 17.72
N THR A 230 18.49 -5.14 16.55
CA THR A 230 17.98 -4.36 15.41
C THR A 230 17.00 -5.19 14.58
N GLU A 231 16.35 -4.57 13.58
CA GLU A 231 15.47 -5.27 12.64
C GLU A 231 16.19 -6.41 11.93
N GLU A 232 17.43 -6.18 11.48
CA GLU A 232 18.23 -7.19 10.79
C GLU A 232 18.55 -8.38 11.69
N ILE A 233 18.83 -8.12 12.98
CA ILE A 233 19.07 -9.17 13.97
C ILE A 233 17.78 -9.93 14.26
N ALA A 234 16.64 -9.25 14.43
CA ALA A 234 15.35 -9.88 14.64
C ALA A 234 14.98 -10.80 13.46
N MET A 235 15.18 -10.34 12.23
CA MET A 235 14.96 -11.17 11.04
C MET A 235 15.88 -12.39 10.98
N ALA A 236 17.17 -12.22 11.30
CA ALA A 236 18.11 -13.34 11.37
C ALA A 236 17.71 -14.39 12.43
N VAL A 237 17.11 -13.97 13.55
CA VAL A 237 16.55 -14.89 14.55
C VAL A 237 15.32 -15.61 14.00
N LEU A 238 14.41 -14.88 13.34
CA LEU A 238 13.19 -15.44 12.75
C LEU A 238 13.48 -16.48 11.67
N ASP A 239 14.51 -16.27 10.85
CA ASP A 239 14.95 -17.21 9.81
C ASP A 239 15.35 -18.57 10.40
N LEU A 240 15.88 -18.57 11.62
CA LEU A 240 16.24 -19.79 12.36
C LEU A 240 15.05 -20.33 13.17
N TYR A 241 14.31 -19.42 13.81
CA TYR A 241 13.26 -19.71 14.78
C TYR A 241 12.05 -18.80 14.55
N PRO A 242 11.10 -19.19 13.69
CA PRO A 242 10.00 -18.32 13.28
C PRO A 242 9.05 -17.89 14.41
N THR A 243 9.09 -18.55 15.57
CA THR A 243 8.23 -18.27 16.72
C THR A 243 9.00 -18.31 18.03
N LEU A 244 8.49 -17.60 19.04
CA LEU A 244 9.01 -17.66 20.41
C LEU A 244 9.06 -19.11 20.94
N LEU A 245 8.04 -19.93 20.64
CA LEU A 245 7.99 -21.33 21.05
C LEU A 245 9.10 -22.17 20.40
N SER A 246 9.40 -21.95 19.11
CA SER A 246 10.52 -22.64 18.46
C SER A 246 11.87 -22.26 19.06
N LEU A 247 12.05 -20.99 19.41
CA LEU A 247 13.27 -20.52 20.07
C LEU A 247 13.42 -21.10 21.48
N ALA A 248 12.35 -21.07 22.29
CA ALA A 248 12.33 -21.63 23.63
C ALA A 248 12.63 -23.14 23.62
N ARG A 249 12.08 -23.89 22.66
CA ARG A 249 12.42 -25.31 22.47
C ARG A 249 13.90 -25.52 22.17
N ALA A 250 14.50 -24.68 21.32
CA ALA A 250 15.92 -24.77 21.03
C ALA A 250 16.78 -24.52 22.29
N TYR A 251 16.41 -23.55 23.12
CA TYR A 251 17.09 -23.35 24.42
C TYR A 251 16.92 -24.54 25.36
N SER A 252 15.73 -25.15 25.44
CA SER A 252 15.49 -26.32 26.31
C SER A 252 16.36 -27.52 25.97
N LEU A 253 16.77 -27.68 24.70
CA LEU A 253 17.68 -28.76 24.28
C LEU A 253 19.11 -28.57 24.81
N LEU A 254 19.44 -27.37 25.29
CA LEU A 254 20.73 -27.00 25.85
C LEU A 254 20.63 -26.74 27.37
N ASP A 255 19.55 -27.19 28.02
CA ASP A 255 19.37 -27.00 29.46
C ASP A 255 20.53 -27.60 30.26
N GLY A 256 20.98 -26.82 31.25
CA GLY A 256 22.15 -27.15 32.08
C GLY A 256 23.47 -26.57 31.59
N ASP A 257 23.54 -26.04 30.36
CA ASP A 257 24.71 -25.30 29.85
C ASP A 257 24.33 -23.86 29.46
N SER A 258 24.30 -22.98 30.45
CA SER A 258 23.96 -21.57 30.26
C SER A 258 24.93 -20.85 29.30
N CYS A 259 26.19 -21.29 29.22
CA CYS A 259 27.17 -20.70 28.30
C CYS A 259 26.84 -21.06 26.84
N ALA A 260 26.44 -22.31 26.59
CA ALA A 260 25.97 -22.74 25.28
C ALA A 260 24.65 -22.06 24.88
N GLN A 261 23.73 -21.88 25.82
CA GLN A 261 22.46 -21.17 25.57
C GLN A 261 22.70 -19.70 25.22
N GLU A 262 23.52 -18.96 25.99
CA GLU A 262 23.84 -17.55 25.72
C GLU A 262 24.49 -17.34 24.34
N GLN A 263 25.27 -18.30 23.86
CA GLN A 263 26.00 -18.22 22.59
C GLN A 263 25.29 -18.90 21.41
N MET A 264 24.13 -19.53 21.65
CA MET A 264 23.44 -20.37 20.66
C MET A 264 23.15 -19.60 19.36
N LEU A 265 22.50 -18.44 19.49
CA LEU A 265 22.08 -17.66 18.32
C LEU A 265 23.29 -17.12 17.55
N GLN A 266 24.32 -16.63 18.26
CA GLN A 266 25.56 -16.16 17.62
C GLN A 266 26.23 -17.25 16.77
N ARG A 267 26.35 -18.47 17.33
CA ARG A 267 27.00 -19.59 16.65
C ARG A 267 26.20 -20.07 15.44
N GLN A 268 24.88 -20.19 15.60
CA GLN A 268 24.00 -20.71 14.54
C GLN A 268 23.79 -19.70 13.40
N SER A 269 23.87 -18.40 13.68
CA SER A 269 23.76 -17.37 12.66
C SER A 269 25.09 -17.03 11.97
N ASN A 270 26.16 -17.80 12.18
CA ASN A 270 27.52 -17.48 11.68
C ASN A 270 27.97 -16.04 12.03
N ASN A 271 27.75 -15.59 13.28
CA ASN A 271 28.02 -14.23 13.77
C ASN A 271 27.19 -13.08 13.16
N ALA A 272 26.14 -13.36 12.38
CA ALA A 272 25.19 -12.31 11.99
C ALA A 272 24.48 -11.70 13.22
N ILE A 273 24.17 -12.54 14.22
CA ILE A 273 23.71 -12.12 15.54
C ILE A 273 24.93 -11.97 16.44
N ASN A 274 25.14 -10.77 16.97
CA ASN A 274 26.28 -10.51 17.84
C ASN A 274 26.10 -11.16 19.24
N ALA A 275 27.21 -11.35 19.96
CA ALA A 275 27.22 -12.03 21.26
C ALA A 275 26.34 -11.34 22.32
N ALA A 276 26.24 -10.01 22.29
CA ALA A 276 25.43 -9.25 23.24
C ALA A 276 23.93 -9.44 22.98
N ALA A 277 23.51 -9.37 21.71
CA ALA A 277 22.15 -9.65 21.28
C ALA A 277 21.74 -11.09 21.61
N SER A 278 22.59 -12.08 21.30
CA SER A 278 22.35 -13.50 21.62
C SER A 278 22.08 -13.71 23.12
N ARG A 279 22.92 -13.12 23.97
CA ARG A 279 22.76 -13.18 25.44
C ARG A 279 21.51 -12.47 25.93
N ASN A 280 21.23 -11.26 25.45
CA ASN A 280 20.08 -10.48 25.90
C ASN A 280 18.76 -11.17 25.48
N ILE A 281 18.72 -11.78 24.30
CA ILE A 281 17.57 -12.57 23.84
C ILE A 281 17.40 -13.81 24.71
N PHE A 282 18.48 -14.54 25.02
CA PHE A 282 18.43 -15.66 25.95
C PHE A 282 17.87 -15.26 27.32
N GLN A 283 18.36 -14.15 27.90
CA GLN A 283 17.89 -13.64 29.19
C GLN A 283 16.40 -13.32 29.17
N LEU A 284 15.88 -12.72 28.09
CA LEU A 284 14.45 -12.42 27.97
C LEU A 284 13.60 -13.71 27.84
N VAL A 285 14.07 -14.69 27.09
CA VAL A 285 13.25 -15.85 26.67
C VAL A 285 13.34 -17.02 27.64
N TRP A 286 14.49 -17.22 28.29
CA TRP A 286 14.81 -18.42 29.06
C TRP A 286 15.56 -18.15 30.37
N GLY A 287 16.28 -17.02 30.47
CA GLY A 287 17.03 -16.64 31.67
C GLY A 287 16.13 -16.17 32.81
N SER A 288 15.45 -17.12 33.47
CA SER A 288 14.87 -16.95 34.81
C SER A 288 15.82 -17.51 35.86
#